data_AF-A0AAC9JUZ2-F1
#
_entry.id   AF-A0AAC9JUZ2-F1
#
_cell.length_a   1.000
_cell.length_b   1.000
_cell.length_c   1.000
_cell.angle_alpha   90.00
_cell.angle_beta   90.00
_cell.angle_gamma   90.00
#
_symmetry.space_group_name_H-M   'P 1'
#
loop_
_entity.id
_entity.type
_entity.pdbx_description
1 polymer ?
#
loop_
_entity_poly.entity_id
_entity_poly.type
_entity_poly.pdbx_seq_one_letter_code
_entity_poly.pdbx_strand_id
1 'polypeptide(L)'
;MRDDLPSPGATAGKETDAYNFAYLDEQTKRMIRRAILKAIAIPGYQVPFASREMPMPYGWGTGGVQVTAAVLGPEDVLKVIDQGSDDTTNAVSIRRFFAKTAGVETTTKTRAATVIQTRHRIPEEPLRDGQILVYQVPIPEPLRFLEPRETETRKLHALADYGLMHVKLYEDIARHGHIATTYAYPVEVAGRYVMDPSPTPKFDNPKMDMCAALQLFGAGREKRIYAVPPHTRVRSLDFEDHPFRIQTFKQPCALCGAEGVYLDEVVLDDRGGRMFVCSDTDFCEERKAAGHGGAMAADGDAAGETR
;
A
#
# COMPACT_ATOMS: atom_id res chain seq x y z
N MET A 1 58.81 20.19 -31.31
CA MET A 1 58.54 19.90 -29.89
C MET A 1 57.16 20.43 -29.56
N ARG A 2 56.14 19.60 -29.76
CA ARG A 2 54.80 19.79 -29.22
C ARG A 2 54.59 18.58 -28.33
N ASP A 3 54.36 18.81 -27.05
CA ASP A 3 54.13 17.76 -26.06
C ASP A 3 52.72 17.19 -26.25
N ASP A 4 52.65 15.93 -26.67
CA ASP A 4 51.43 15.13 -26.69
C ASP A 4 51.16 14.59 -25.28
N LEU A 5 50.20 15.19 -24.58
CA LEU A 5 49.58 14.61 -23.38
C LEU A 5 48.44 13.67 -23.80
N PRO A 6 48.42 12.41 -23.36
CA PRO A 6 47.33 11.50 -23.69
C PRO A 6 46.04 11.89 -22.96
N SER A 7 44.93 11.96 -23.71
CA SER A 7 43.58 12.13 -23.16
C SER A 7 43.26 10.98 -22.19
N PRO A 8 42.73 11.25 -20.98
CA PRO A 8 42.19 10.21 -20.15
C PRO A 8 40.90 9.70 -20.81
N GLY A 9 41.01 8.56 -21.48
CA GLY A 9 39.87 7.74 -21.80
C GLY A 9 39.15 7.40 -20.51
N ALA A 10 38.03 8.07 -20.26
CA ALA A 10 37.08 7.71 -19.23
C ALA A 10 36.51 6.34 -19.60
N THR A 11 37.22 5.29 -19.18
CA THR A 11 36.59 4.03 -18.85
C THR A 11 35.69 4.31 -17.65
N ALA A 12 34.46 4.70 -17.94
CA ALA A 12 33.39 4.72 -16.95
C ALA A 12 33.19 3.27 -16.49
N GLY A 13 33.96 2.86 -15.49
CA GLY A 13 33.77 1.61 -14.79
C GLY A 13 32.33 1.55 -14.30
N LYS A 14 31.65 0.44 -14.59
CA LYS A 14 30.37 0.07 -13.98
C LYS A 14 30.49 0.13 -12.44
N GLU A 15 30.01 1.20 -11.82
CA GLU A 15 29.77 1.28 -10.37
C GLU A 15 28.50 0.49 -9.97
N THR A 16 28.35 -0.77 -10.42
CA THR A 16 27.10 -1.53 -10.21
C THR A 16 27.16 -2.63 -9.14
N ASP A 17 28.29 -2.86 -8.46
CA ASP A 17 28.46 -4.08 -7.64
C ASP A 17 28.67 -3.83 -6.12
N ALA A 18 28.11 -2.77 -5.54
CA ALA A 18 28.22 -2.55 -4.09
C ALA A 18 27.23 -3.37 -3.24
N TYR A 19 26.08 -3.77 -3.79
CA TYR A 19 25.00 -4.44 -3.04
C TYR A 19 24.45 -5.65 -3.79
N ASN A 20 23.94 -6.65 -3.07
CA ASN A 20 23.19 -7.74 -3.68
C ASN A 20 21.92 -7.19 -4.37
N PHE A 21 21.39 -7.92 -5.36
CA PHE A 21 20.15 -7.53 -6.05
C PHE A 21 19.04 -7.22 -5.02
N ALA A 22 18.38 -6.07 -5.15
CA ALA A 22 17.37 -5.59 -4.20
C ALA A 22 17.88 -5.49 -2.74
N TYR A 23 19.17 -5.18 -2.57
CA TYR A 23 19.89 -4.89 -1.33
C TYR A 23 20.09 -6.07 -0.36
N LEU A 24 19.05 -6.84 -0.05
CA LEU A 24 19.10 -7.91 0.94
C LEU A 24 19.98 -9.08 0.48
N ASP A 25 20.73 -9.69 1.41
CA ASP A 25 21.43 -10.94 1.16
C ASP A 25 20.46 -12.13 0.91
N GLU A 26 20.95 -13.18 0.26
CA GLU A 26 20.12 -14.34 -0.09
C GLU A 26 19.64 -15.16 1.12
N GLN A 27 20.33 -15.13 2.26
CA GLN A 27 19.86 -15.81 3.48
C GLN A 27 18.62 -15.11 4.05
N THR A 28 18.65 -13.78 4.10
CA THR A 28 17.56 -12.94 4.56
C THR A 28 16.36 -13.09 3.63
N LYS A 29 16.56 -13.01 2.30
CA LYS A 29 15.49 -13.28 1.32
C LYS A 29 14.91 -14.68 1.48
N ARG A 30 15.75 -15.72 1.61
CA ARG A 30 15.30 -17.11 1.79
C ARG A 30 14.44 -17.26 3.05
N MET A 31 14.76 -16.56 4.13
CA MET A 31 13.97 -16.55 5.35
C MET A 31 12.62 -15.85 5.16
N ILE A 32 12.61 -14.66 4.56
CA ILE A 32 11.39 -13.91 4.23
C ILE A 32 10.47 -14.73 3.31
N ARG A 33 11.02 -15.34 2.26
CA ARG A 33 10.27 -16.22 1.33
C ARG A 33 9.59 -17.39 2.06
N ARG A 34 10.25 -18.02 3.05
CA ARG A 34 9.60 -19.06 3.88
C ARG A 34 8.45 -18.50 4.71
N ALA A 35 8.61 -17.32 5.29
CA ALA A 35 7.53 -16.66 6.05
C ALA A 35 6.35 -16.30 5.14
N ILE A 36 6.61 -15.78 3.93
CA ILE A 36 5.59 -15.50 2.91
C ILE A 36 4.83 -16.78 2.55
N LEU A 37 5.52 -17.88 2.26
CA LEU A 37 4.85 -19.16 1.95
C LEU A 37 3.96 -19.66 3.11
N LYS A 38 4.39 -19.48 4.36
CA LYS A 38 3.56 -19.79 5.53
C LYS A 38 2.36 -18.85 5.66
N ALA A 39 2.54 -17.56 5.39
CA ALA A 39 1.47 -16.57 5.42
C ALA A 39 0.41 -16.84 4.35
N ILE A 40 0.81 -17.23 3.14
CA ILE A 40 -0.10 -17.64 2.06
C ILE A 40 -0.89 -18.89 2.47
N ALA A 41 -0.23 -19.88 3.08
CA ALA A 41 -0.88 -21.11 3.52
C ALA A 41 -1.79 -20.94 4.76
N ILE A 42 -1.67 -19.82 5.49
CA ILE A 42 -2.46 -19.52 6.69
C ILE A 42 -2.99 -18.08 6.56
N PRO A 43 -3.99 -17.82 5.69
CA PRO A 43 -4.44 -16.47 5.36
C PRO A 43 -4.86 -15.67 6.60
N GLY A 44 -4.36 -14.44 6.70
CA GLY A 44 -4.60 -13.54 7.84
C GLY A 44 -3.78 -13.82 9.10
N TYR A 45 -3.00 -14.91 9.17
CA TYR A 45 -2.12 -15.17 10.31
C TYR A 45 -0.82 -14.35 10.24
N GLN A 46 -0.49 -13.69 11.35
CA GLN A 46 0.71 -12.88 11.53
C GLN A 46 1.95 -13.77 11.76
N VAL A 47 2.63 -14.18 10.69
CA VAL A 47 3.85 -15.01 10.76
C VAL A 47 5.03 -14.19 11.28
N PRO A 48 5.69 -14.61 12.38
CA PRO A 48 6.91 -13.96 12.83
C PRO A 48 8.07 -14.13 11.84
N PHE A 49 8.84 -13.08 11.62
CA PHE A 49 10.07 -13.14 10.81
C PHE A 49 11.20 -12.32 11.43
N ALA A 50 12.44 -12.68 11.14
CA ALA A 50 13.61 -11.96 11.66
C ALA A 50 13.92 -10.72 10.79
N SER A 51 13.15 -9.64 10.98
CA SER A 51 13.39 -8.36 10.30
C SER A 51 14.82 -7.89 10.48
N ARG A 52 15.39 -7.33 9.41
CA ARG A 52 16.68 -6.64 9.41
C ARG A 52 16.48 -5.13 9.45
N GLU A 53 17.52 -4.45 9.89
CA GLU A 53 17.62 -3.00 9.73
C GLU A 53 17.79 -2.69 8.24
N MET A 54 17.14 -1.62 7.79
CA MET A 54 17.14 -1.16 6.41
C MET A 54 17.70 0.26 6.38
N PRO A 55 18.16 0.77 5.21
CA PRO A 55 18.61 2.15 5.06
C PRO A 55 17.46 3.17 5.06
N MET A 56 16.44 2.91 5.88
CA MET A 56 15.26 3.71 6.13
C MET A 56 14.87 3.51 7.61
N PRO A 57 14.48 4.56 8.36
CA PRO A 57 14.11 4.40 9.75
C PRO A 57 12.92 3.44 9.94
N TYR A 58 12.88 2.74 11.07
CA TYR A 58 11.68 1.97 11.42
C TYR A 58 10.44 2.89 11.44
N GLY A 59 9.32 2.38 10.94
CA GLY A 59 8.08 3.16 10.76
C GLY A 59 7.90 3.75 9.36
N TRP A 60 8.97 3.81 8.55
CA TRP A 60 8.94 4.28 7.16
C TRP A 60 8.78 3.13 6.15
N GLY A 61 8.00 2.11 6.50
CA GLY A 61 7.68 1.02 5.56
C GLY A 61 8.71 -0.11 5.44
N THR A 62 9.67 -0.24 6.37
CA THR A 62 10.77 -1.22 6.28
C THR A 62 10.31 -2.68 6.11
N GLY A 63 9.14 -3.04 6.61
CA GLY A 63 8.55 -4.37 6.39
C GLY A 63 8.14 -4.58 4.93
N GLY A 64 7.42 -3.62 4.35
CA GLY A 64 7.06 -3.64 2.94
C GLY A 64 8.29 -3.69 2.03
N VAL A 65 9.31 -2.87 2.31
CA VAL A 65 10.58 -2.89 1.55
C VAL A 65 11.25 -4.26 1.60
N GLN A 66 11.32 -4.90 2.77
CA GLN A 66 11.91 -6.24 2.89
C GLN A 66 11.11 -7.32 2.13
N VAL A 67 9.78 -7.24 2.17
CA VAL A 67 8.91 -8.15 1.41
C VAL A 67 9.11 -7.94 -0.09
N THR A 68 9.06 -6.70 -0.57
CA THR A 68 9.29 -6.33 -1.98
C THR A 68 10.66 -6.83 -2.45
N ALA A 69 11.73 -6.59 -1.67
CA ALA A 69 13.08 -7.06 -1.99
C ALA A 69 13.19 -8.60 -2.09
N ALA A 70 12.34 -9.34 -1.38
CA ALA A 70 12.34 -10.80 -1.39
C ALA A 70 11.51 -11.40 -2.53
N VAL A 71 10.51 -10.67 -3.06
CA VAL A 71 9.63 -11.15 -4.14
C VAL A 71 10.01 -10.64 -5.53
N LEU A 72 10.68 -9.48 -5.62
CA LEU A 72 11.14 -8.92 -6.89
C LEU A 72 12.09 -9.88 -7.63
N GLY A 73 11.87 -9.98 -8.94
CA GLY A 73 12.77 -10.52 -9.94
C GLY A 73 13.26 -9.44 -10.91
N PRO A 74 14.28 -9.74 -11.75
CA PRO A 74 14.86 -8.75 -12.67
C PRO A 74 13.91 -8.24 -13.77
N GLU A 75 12.87 -9.00 -14.11
CA GLU A 75 11.89 -8.68 -15.15
C GLU A 75 10.63 -8.00 -14.60
N ASP A 76 10.57 -7.76 -13.28
CA ASP A 76 9.42 -7.10 -12.67
C ASP A 76 9.36 -5.62 -13.02
N VAL A 77 8.13 -5.11 -13.12
CA VAL A 77 7.83 -3.69 -13.24
C VAL A 77 7.26 -3.22 -11.91
N LEU A 78 8.00 -2.38 -11.19
CA LEU A 78 7.65 -1.92 -9.85
C LEU A 78 6.87 -0.60 -9.87
N LYS A 79 5.69 -0.58 -9.25
CA LYS A 79 4.99 0.65 -8.85
C LYS A 79 5.10 0.84 -7.34
N VAL A 80 5.31 2.08 -6.89
CA VAL A 80 5.34 2.40 -5.45
C VAL A 80 4.47 3.61 -5.19
N ILE A 81 3.51 3.48 -4.28
CA ILE A 81 2.59 4.53 -3.88
C ILE A 81 2.56 4.71 -2.37
N ASP A 82 2.35 5.94 -1.92
CA ASP A 82 2.04 6.29 -0.53
C ASP A 82 0.96 7.38 -0.56
N GLN A 83 -0.10 7.20 0.24
CA GLN A 83 -1.36 7.96 0.14
C GLN A 83 -2.02 7.91 -1.26
N GLY A 84 -1.81 6.83 -2.01
CA GLY A 84 -2.37 6.67 -3.36
C GLY A 84 -1.58 7.37 -4.48
N SER A 85 -0.54 8.13 -4.12
CA SER A 85 0.29 8.86 -5.09
C SER A 85 1.70 8.30 -5.20
N ASP A 86 2.20 8.26 -6.44
CA ASP A 86 3.57 7.86 -6.78
C ASP A 86 4.62 8.93 -6.43
N ASP A 87 4.19 10.18 -6.20
CA ASP A 87 5.08 11.36 -6.06
C ASP A 87 5.23 11.85 -4.63
N THR A 88 4.65 11.14 -3.66
CA THR A 88 4.94 11.39 -2.25
C THR A 88 6.41 11.09 -1.94
N THR A 89 6.97 11.82 -0.98
CA THR A 89 8.40 11.76 -0.62
C THR A 89 8.88 10.35 -0.31
N ASN A 90 8.07 9.58 0.41
CA ASN A 90 8.38 8.19 0.76
C ASN A 90 8.28 7.26 -0.45
N ALA A 91 7.25 7.38 -1.30
CA ALA A 91 7.10 6.57 -2.51
C ALA A 91 8.27 6.77 -3.48
N VAL A 92 8.64 8.03 -3.74
CA VAL A 92 9.80 8.39 -4.57
C VAL A 92 11.09 7.81 -3.99
N SER A 93 11.29 7.90 -2.68
CA SER A 93 12.48 7.37 -1.99
C SER A 93 12.60 5.85 -2.15
N ILE A 94 11.53 5.11 -1.88
CA ILE A 94 11.50 3.64 -2.01
C ILE A 94 11.68 3.20 -3.46
N ARG A 95 11.00 3.86 -4.41
CA ARG A 95 11.12 3.56 -5.85
C ARG A 95 12.56 3.77 -6.33
N ARG A 96 13.18 4.91 -5.97
CA ARG A 96 14.60 5.19 -6.29
C ARG A 96 15.55 4.18 -5.65
N PHE A 97 15.27 3.75 -4.42
CA PHE A 97 16.05 2.72 -3.74
C PHE A 97 16.06 1.40 -4.54
N PHE A 98 14.91 0.93 -5.02
CA PHE A 98 14.85 -0.29 -5.84
C PHE A 98 15.40 -0.08 -7.25
N ALA A 99 15.17 1.06 -7.89
CA ALA A 99 15.81 1.39 -9.16
C ALA A 99 17.34 1.32 -9.05
N LYS A 100 17.92 1.82 -7.94
CA LYS A 100 19.36 1.78 -7.69
C LYS A 100 19.90 0.39 -7.33
N THR A 101 19.16 -0.39 -6.53
CA THR A 101 19.68 -1.65 -5.95
C THR A 101 19.26 -2.90 -6.70
N ALA A 102 18.23 -2.82 -7.55
CA ALA A 102 17.71 -3.94 -8.33
C ALA A 102 17.74 -3.64 -9.84
N GLY A 103 17.78 -2.38 -10.26
CA GLY A 103 17.78 -2.03 -11.69
C GLY A 103 16.49 -2.44 -12.42
N VAL A 104 15.41 -2.67 -11.69
CA VAL A 104 14.09 -3.06 -12.23
C VAL A 104 13.41 -1.87 -12.92
N GLU A 105 12.57 -2.17 -13.91
CA GLU A 105 11.72 -1.16 -14.51
C GLU A 105 10.72 -0.63 -13.46
N THR A 106 10.41 0.67 -13.52
CA THR A 106 9.43 1.27 -12.63
C THR A 106 8.34 1.98 -13.42
N THR A 107 7.12 1.94 -12.93
CA THR A 107 5.97 2.58 -13.58
C THR A 107 5.10 3.33 -12.58
N THR A 108 4.35 4.32 -13.08
CA THR A 108 3.23 4.92 -12.35
C THR A 108 1.91 4.29 -12.75
N LYS A 109 1.86 3.41 -13.76
CA LYS A 109 0.64 2.79 -14.27
C LYS A 109 0.32 1.48 -13.54
N THR A 110 -0.82 1.44 -12.87
CA THR A 110 -1.28 0.28 -12.10
C THR A 110 -1.39 -0.97 -12.97
N ARG A 111 -1.88 -0.85 -14.20
CA ARG A 111 -2.01 -1.98 -15.14
C ARG A 111 -0.68 -2.57 -15.60
N ALA A 112 0.35 -1.74 -15.68
CA ALA A 112 1.67 -2.12 -16.16
C ALA A 112 2.54 -2.76 -15.06
N ALA A 113 2.25 -2.50 -13.79
CA ALA A 113 3.02 -3.04 -12.67
C ALA A 113 2.82 -4.55 -12.50
N THR A 114 3.89 -5.28 -12.17
CA THR A 114 3.82 -6.67 -11.70
C THR A 114 3.88 -6.73 -10.17
N VAL A 115 4.64 -5.82 -9.55
CA VAL A 115 4.69 -5.62 -8.10
C VAL A 115 4.30 -4.19 -7.76
N ILE A 116 3.36 -4.02 -6.84
CA ILE A 116 2.93 -2.72 -6.34
C ILE A 116 3.25 -2.68 -4.85
N GLN A 117 4.11 -1.76 -4.41
CA GLN A 117 4.30 -1.51 -2.98
C GLN A 117 3.47 -0.29 -2.57
N THR A 118 2.59 -0.47 -1.59
CA THR A 118 1.64 0.57 -1.16
C THR A 118 1.75 0.92 0.32
N ARG A 119 1.47 2.18 0.63
CA ARG A 119 1.15 2.66 1.96
C ARG A 119 -0.20 3.37 1.94
N HIS A 120 -1.13 2.85 2.73
CA HIS A 120 -2.46 3.41 3.03
C HIS A 120 -3.51 3.40 1.90
N ARG A 121 -3.23 2.88 0.70
CA ARG A 121 -4.25 2.83 -0.37
C ARG A 121 -4.22 1.52 -1.14
N ILE A 122 -5.37 1.09 -1.63
CA ILE A 122 -5.48 0.13 -2.73
C ILE A 122 -5.87 0.93 -3.98
N PRO A 123 -5.19 0.74 -5.13
CA PRO A 123 -5.54 1.44 -6.37
C PRO A 123 -7.04 1.36 -6.70
N GLU A 124 -7.56 2.37 -7.40
CA GLU A 124 -8.94 2.33 -7.92
C GLU A 124 -9.07 1.36 -9.09
N GLU A 125 -8.01 1.22 -9.89
CA GLU A 125 -7.93 0.22 -10.95
C GLU A 125 -7.94 -1.20 -10.36
N PRO A 126 -8.86 -2.09 -10.79
CA PRO A 126 -8.90 -3.47 -10.34
C PRO A 126 -7.59 -4.21 -10.62
N LEU A 127 -7.06 -4.89 -9.61
CA LEU A 127 -5.84 -5.68 -9.75
C LEU A 127 -6.14 -7.00 -10.47
N ARG A 128 -5.16 -7.49 -11.23
CA ARG A 128 -5.26 -8.69 -12.09
C ARG A 128 -4.39 -9.84 -11.60
N ASP A 129 -4.65 -11.02 -12.16
CA ASP A 129 -3.81 -12.20 -11.97
C ASP A 129 -2.34 -11.90 -12.31
N GLY A 130 -1.43 -12.46 -11.51
CA GLY A 130 0.01 -12.27 -11.64
C GLY A 130 0.55 -10.99 -10.99
N GLN A 131 -0.30 -10.08 -10.52
CA GLN A 131 0.15 -8.93 -9.72
C GLN A 131 0.34 -9.31 -8.24
N ILE A 132 1.30 -8.65 -7.59
CA ILE A 132 1.53 -8.73 -6.15
C ILE A 132 1.39 -7.32 -5.54
N LEU A 133 0.47 -7.15 -4.59
CA LEU A 133 0.33 -5.93 -3.82
C LEU A 133 0.97 -6.10 -2.44
N VAL A 134 1.98 -5.29 -2.14
CA VAL A 134 2.77 -5.31 -0.89
C VAL A 134 2.42 -4.12 -0.01
N TYR A 135 1.77 -4.37 1.10
CA TYR A 135 1.31 -3.36 2.07
C TYR A 135 2.38 -3.06 3.12
N GLN A 136 2.58 -1.77 3.39
CA GLN A 136 3.36 -1.29 4.53
C GLN A 136 2.49 -1.24 5.79
N VAL A 137 2.88 -1.99 6.82
CA VAL A 137 2.08 -2.15 8.04
C VAL A 137 2.83 -1.61 9.27
N PRO A 138 2.28 -0.62 10.00
CA PRO A 138 2.86 -0.14 11.24
C PRO A 138 2.53 -1.03 12.44
N ILE A 139 1.29 -1.52 12.53
CA ILE A 139 0.77 -2.37 13.61
C ILE A 139 0.03 -3.53 12.92
N PRO A 140 0.54 -4.78 13.01
CA PRO A 140 -0.08 -5.94 12.34
C PRO A 140 -1.20 -6.60 13.16
N GLU A 141 -1.31 -6.24 14.44
CA GLU A 141 -2.18 -6.90 15.40
C GLU A 141 -3.49 -6.10 15.53
N PRO A 142 -4.61 -6.58 14.95
CA PRO A 142 -5.89 -5.86 14.99
C PRO A 142 -6.43 -5.67 16.41
N LEU A 143 -6.04 -6.53 17.36
CA LEU A 143 -6.46 -6.43 18.77
C LEU A 143 -5.57 -5.50 19.60
N ARG A 144 -4.52 -4.89 19.03
CA ARG A 144 -3.47 -4.19 19.80
C ARG A 144 -3.98 -3.08 20.71
N PHE A 145 -5.01 -2.36 20.27
CA PHE A 145 -5.59 -1.26 21.04
C PHE A 145 -6.57 -1.72 22.13
N LEU A 146 -6.95 -3.00 22.12
CA LEU A 146 -7.80 -3.63 23.13
C LEU A 146 -6.96 -4.42 24.13
N GLU A 147 -5.96 -5.15 23.64
CA GLU A 147 -4.98 -5.88 24.43
C GLU A 147 -3.57 -5.56 23.92
N PRO A 148 -2.79 -4.76 24.66
CA PRO A 148 -1.46 -4.34 24.21
C PRO A 148 -0.42 -5.47 24.24
N ARG A 149 -0.65 -6.58 24.95
CA ARG A 149 0.34 -7.65 25.15
C ARG A 149 0.25 -8.72 24.07
N GLU A 150 1.32 -8.87 23.31
CA GLU A 150 1.47 -9.94 22.30
C GLU A 150 1.30 -11.36 22.88
N THR A 151 1.67 -11.58 24.16
CA THR A 151 1.50 -12.87 24.83
C THR A 151 0.04 -13.27 24.99
N GLU A 152 -0.87 -12.29 25.04
CA GLU A 152 -2.31 -12.52 25.17
C GLU A 152 -2.98 -12.53 23.79
N THR A 153 -2.70 -11.56 22.92
CA THR A 153 -3.32 -11.52 21.57
C THR A 153 -3.01 -12.78 20.74
N ARG A 154 -1.81 -13.35 20.88
CA ARG A 154 -1.48 -14.63 20.23
C ARG A 154 -2.37 -15.80 20.70
N LYS A 155 -2.82 -15.79 21.96
CA LYS A 155 -3.71 -16.84 22.50
C LYS A 155 -5.12 -16.65 21.96
N LEU A 156 -5.59 -15.39 21.89
CA LEU A 156 -6.87 -15.04 21.29
C LEU A 156 -6.93 -15.50 19.83
N HIS A 157 -5.90 -15.19 19.04
CA HIS A 157 -5.77 -15.71 17.67
C HIS A 157 -5.71 -17.24 17.61
N ALA A 158 -5.03 -17.91 18.53
CA ALA A 158 -4.95 -19.37 18.55
C ALA A 158 -6.31 -20.02 18.80
N LEU A 159 -7.10 -19.44 19.71
CA LEU A 159 -8.43 -19.92 20.11
C LEU A 159 -9.57 -19.39 19.23
N ALA A 160 -9.27 -18.49 18.30
CA ALA A 160 -10.27 -17.73 17.52
C ALA A 160 -11.24 -16.94 18.41
N ASP A 161 -10.75 -16.42 19.53
CA ASP A 161 -11.53 -15.59 20.45
C ASP A 161 -11.45 -14.11 20.04
N TYR A 162 -12.38 -13.69 19.18
CA TYR A 162 -12.49 -12.33 18.67
C TYR A 162 -13.65 -11.54 19.29
N GLY A 163 -14.21 -12.01 20.42
CA GLY A 163 -15.32 -11.34 21.09
C GLY A 163 -15.00 -9.90 21.47
N LEU A 164 -13.76 -9.62 21.90
CA LEU A 164 -13.29 -8.27 22.25
C LEU A 164 -13.45 -7.28 21.10
N MET A 165 -13.19 -7.70 19.85
CA MET A 165 -13.33 -6.82 18.70
C MET A 165 -14.79 -6.45 18.44
N HIS A 166 -15.71 -7.42 18.57
CA HIS A 166 -17.14 -7.18 18.45
C HIS A 166 -17.63 -6.23 19.54
N VAL A 167 -17.20 -6.41 20.80
CA VAL A 167 -17.54 -5.50 21.89
C VAL A 167 -17.10 -4.07 21.57
N LYS A 168 -15.86 -3.88 21.09
CA LYS A 168 -15.34 -2.56 20.68
C LYS A 168 -16.23 -1.92 19.62
N LEU A 169 -16.53 -2.64 18.54
CA LEU A 169 -17.33 -2.10 17.43
C LEU A 169 -18.75 -1.69 17.91
N TYR A 170 -19.34 -2.46 18.82
CA TYR A 170 -20.64 -2.16 19.41
C TYR A 170 -20.59 -0.95 20.36
N GLU A 171 -19.51 -0.79 21.13
CA GLU A 171 -19.29 0.39 21.97
C GLU A 171 -19.26 1.70 21.15
N ASP A 172 -18.61 1.68 19.98
CA ASP A 172 -18.62 2.83 19.07
C ASP A 172 -20.05 3.17 18.63
N ILE A 173 -20.82 2.16 18.23
CA ILE A 173 -22.23 2.32 17.82
C ILE A 173 -23.05 2.92 18.96
N ALA A 174 -22.93 2.38 20.18
CA ALA A 174 -23.68 2.87 21.32
C ALA A 174 -23.34 4.32 21.69
N ARG A 175 -22.08 4.75 21.51
CA ARG A 175 -21.64 6.12 21.85
C ARG A 175 -21.89 7.13 20.75
N HIS A 176 -21.76 6.74 19.49
CA HIS A 176 -21.70 7.67 18.34
C HIS A 176 -22.81 7.43 17.30
N GLY A 177 -23.60 6.36 17.45
CA GLY A 177 -24.60 5.93 16.47
C GLY A 177 -24.00 5.31 15.20
N HIS A 178 -22.67 5.18 15.13
CA HIS A 178 -21.94 4.60 14.02
C HIS A 178 -20.56 4.13 14.51
N ILE A 179 -19.93 3.23 13.76
CA ILE A 179 -18.58 2.75 14.06
C ILE A 179 -17.56 3.85 13.76
N ALA A 180 -16.73 4.19 14.75
CA ALA A 180 -15.78 5.30 14.68
C ALA A 180 -14.49 4.94 13.92
N THR A 181 -14.19 3.66 13.75
CA THR A 181 -13.03 3.21 12.96
C THR A 181 -13.18 3.58 11.48
N THR A 182 -12.33 4.46 10.96
CA THR A 182 -12.38 4.95 9.57
C THR A 182 -11.30 4.39 8.64
N TYR A 183 -10.21 3.86 9.21
CA TYR A 183 -9.08 3.22 8.54
C TYR A 183 -8.57 2.05 9.40
N ALA A 184 -7.70 1.18 8.85
CA ALA A 184 -7.26 -0.05 9.51
C ALA A 184 -8.44 -0.86 10.08
N TYR A 185 -9.53 -0.91 9.30
CA TYR A 185 -10.78 -1.49 9.76
C TYR A 185 -10.70 -3.02 9.72
N PRO A 186 -10.92 -3.73 10.84
CA PRO A 186 -10.64 -5.16 10.94
C PRO A 186 -11.47 -5.98 9.94
N VAL A 187 -10.82 -6.94 9.30
CA VAL A 187 -11.44 -7.87 8.36
C VAL A 187 -11.29 -9.31 8.82
N GLU A 188 -12.30 -10.14 8.59
CA GLU A 188 -12.19 -11.59 8.65
C GLU A 188 -11.71 -12.14 7.32
N VAL A 189 -10.64 -12.92 7.36
CA VAL A 189 -10.01 -13.55 6.19
C VAL A 189 -10.26 -15.05 6.22
N ALA A 190 -10.70 -15.58 5.07
CA ALA A 190 -10.97 -17.00 4.86
C ALA A 190 -11.90 -17.63 5.90
N GLY A 191 -12.84 -16.85 6.46
CA GLY A 191 -13.79 -17.32 7.47
C GLY A 191 -13.17 -17.65 8.82
N ARG A 192 -11.96 -17.13 9.13
CA ARG A 192 -11.24 -17.55 10.34
C ARG A 192 -10.42 -16.45 11.02
N TYR A 193 -9.41 -15.88 10.38
CA TYR A 193 -8.53 -14.92 11.06
C TYR A 193 -9.10 -13.51 10.96
N VAL A 194 -9.25 -12.82 12.09
CA VAL A 194 -9.37 -11.36 12.08
C VAL A 194 -7.98 -10.78 11.80
N MET A 195 -7.91 -9.85 10.86
CA MET A 195 -6.68 -9.29 10.31
C MET A 195 -6.78 -7.76 10.25
N ASP A 196 -5.66 -7.08 10.52
CA ASP A 196 -5.48 -5.66 10.22
C ASP A 196 -5.14 -5.50 8.73
N PRO A 197 -5.94 -4.80 7.92
CA PRO A 197 -5.71 -4.65 6.48
C PRO A 197 -4.67 -3.56 6.14
N SER A 198 -3.77 -3.23 7.08
CA SER A 198 -2.96 -2.02 7.11
C SER A 198 -3.80 -0.74 7.26
N PRO A 199 -3.20 0.45 7.44
CA PRO A 199 -3.93 1.73 7.54
C PRO A 199 -4.55 2.21 6.23
N THR A 200 -5.12 1.30 5.43
CA THR A 200 -6.01 1.65 4.33
C THR A 200 -7.32 2.21 4.88
N PRO A 201 -7.95 3.18 4.20
CA PRO A 201 -9.29 3.61 4.57
C PRO A 201 -10.24 2.43 4.45
N LYS A 202 -11.26 2.36 5.31
CA LYS A 202 -12.29 1.30 5.19
C LYS A 202 -12.96 1.27 3.81
N PHE A 203 -12.94 2.40 3.10
CA PHE A 203 -13.31 2.52 1.69
C PHE A 203 -12.64 1.45 0.81
N ASP A 204 -11.37 1.12 1.06
CA ASP A 204 -10.61 0.17 0.24
C ASP A 204 -10.86 -1.30 0.65
N ASN A 205 -11.39 -1.59 1.84
CA ASN A 205 -11.61 -2.98 2.30
C ASN A 205 -12.37 -3.86 1.29
N PRO A 206 -13.46 -3.41 0.64
CA PRO A 206 -14.17 -4.22 -0.35
C PRO A 206 -13.30 -4.68 -1.52
N LYS A 207 -12.23 -3.95 -1.87
CA LYS A 207 -11.31 -4.31 -2.96
C LYS A 207 -10.43 -5.52 -2.61
N MET A 208 -10.36 -5.91 -1.34
CA MET A 208 -9.59 -7.07 -0.89
C MET A 208 -10.35 -8.39 -1.10
N ASP A 209 -11.68 -8.36 -1.11
CA ASP A 209 -12.52 -9.55 -1.24
C ASP A 209 -12.40 -10.14 -2.64
N MET A 210 -12.09 -11.43 -2.73
CA MET A 210 -11.97 -12.17 -3.98
C MET A 210 -11.00 -11.56 -5.02
N CYS A 211 -10.10 -10.67 -4.58
CA CYS A 211 -9.11 -10.00 -5.42
C CYS A 211 -8.23 -11.01 -6.17
N ALA A 212 -7.94 -10.76 -7.45
CA ALA A 212 -7.13 -11.64 -8.29
C ALA A 212 -5.62 -11.56 -7.97
N ALA A 213 -5.17 -10.44 -7.39
CA ALA A 213 -3.77 -10.26 -7.02
C ALA A 213 -3.44 -10.89 -5.66
N LEU A 214 -2.18 -11.32 -5.51
CA LEU A 214 -1.64 -11.75 -4.22
C LEU A 214 -1.40 -10.51 -3.34
N GLN A 215 -1.91 -10.53 -2.11
CA GLN A 215 -1.75 -9.43 -1.15
C GLN A 215 -0.80 -9.85 -0.03
N LEU A 216 0.32 -9.13 0.13
CA LEU A 216 1.35 -9.40 1.13
C LEU A 216 1.50 -8.21 2.07
N PHE A 217 1.58 -8.45 3.37
CA PHE A 217 1.60 -7.42 4.39
C PHE A 217 2.89 -7.50 5.20
N GLY A 218 3.66 -6.41 5.24
CA GLY A 218 4.97 -6.37 5.88
C GLY A 218 5.05 -5.38 7.04
N ALA A 219 5.15 -5.89 8.28
CA ALA A 219 5.38 -5.10 9.49
C ALA A 219 6.82 -5.31 10.00
N GLY A 220 7.74 -4.45 9.58
CA GLY A 220 9.17 -4.60 9.86
C GLY A 220 9.50 -4.41 11.35
N ARG A 221 9.01 -3.32 11.96
CA ARG A 221 9.23 -3.00 13.38
C ARG A 221 8.66 -4.08 14.30
N GLU A 222 7.45 -4.55 13.99
CA GLU A 222 6.73 -5.57 14.76
C GLU A 222 7.10 -7.01 14.36
N LYS A 223 7.97 -7.17 13.35
CA LYS A 223 8.51 -8.46 12.90
C LYS A 223 7.41 -9.45 12.49
N ARG A 224 6.43 -9.00 11.70
CA ARG A 224 5.35 -9.85 11.16
C ARG A 224 5.23 -9.74 9.65
N ILE A 225 4.93 -10.87 9.01
CA ILE A 225 4.49 -10.96 7.62
C ILE A 225 3.18 -11.75 7.61
N TYR A 226 2.20 -11.29 6.84
CA TYR A 226 0.94 -12.01 6.63
C TYR A 226 0.46 -11.81 5.19
N ALA A 227 -0.53 -12.57 4.77
CA ALA A 227 -0.97 -12.57 3.39
C ALA A 227 -2.47 -12.86 3.25
N VAL A 228 -3.02 -12.41 2.12
CA VAL A 228 -4.30 -12.85 1.58
C VAL A 228 -4.03 -13.40 0.17
N PRO A 229 -4.18 -14.72 -0.05
CA PRO A 229 -4.04 -15.31 -1.38
C PRO A 229 -5.09 -14.76 -2.36
N PRO A 230 -4.84 -14.84 -3.68
CA PRO A 230 -5.85 -14.56 -4.69
C PRO A 230 -7.16 -15.29 -4.42
N HIS A 231 -8.28 -14.65 -4.76
CA HIS A 231 -9.63 -15.20 -4.65
C HIS A 231 -10.00 -15.70 -3.25
N THR A 232 -9.44 -15.08 -2.21
CA THR A 232 -9.78 -15.37 -0.82
C THR A 232 -10.91 -14.45 -0.36
N ARG A 233 -11.86 -15.01 0.38
CA ARG A 233 -12.92 -14.23 1.03
C ARG A 233 -12.33 -13.31 2.10
N VAL A 234 -12.63 -12.02 2.01
CA VAL A 234 -12.26 -10.99 2.99
C VAL A 234 -13.51 -10.18 3.31
N ARG A 235 -13.93 -10.17 4.57
CA ARG A 235 -15.15 -9.47 5.00
C ARG A 235 -14.82 -8.51 6.12
N SER A 236 -15.16 -7.24 5.97
CA SER A 236 -15.13 -6.30 7.10
C SER A 236 -16.06 -6.78 8.20
N LEU A 237 -15.61 -6.73 9.46
CA LEU A 237 -16.47 -7.07 10.60
C LEU A 237 -17.63 -6.06 10.70
N ASP A 238 -18.84 -6.53 10.84
CA ASP A 238 -20.04 -5.72 11.02
C ASP A 238 -21.10 -6.48 11.83
N PHE A 239 -22.29 -5.89 11.96
CA PHE A 239 -23.45 -6.52 12.60
C PHE A 239 -24.63 -6.54 11.63
N GLU A 240 -25.55 -7.48 11.79
CA GLU A 240 -26.75 -7.56 10.94
C GLU A 240 -27.59 -6.28 10.98
N ASP A 241 -27.68 -5.63 12.15
CA ASP A 241 -28.40 -4.38 12.37
C ASP A 241 -27.56 -3.13 12.05
N HIS A 242 -26.24 -3.27 11.94
CA HIS A 242 -25.29 -2.21 11.61
C HIS A 242 -24.29 -2.68 10.53
N PRO A 243 -24.73 -2.79 9.27
CA PRO A 243 -23.88 -3.31 8.20
C PRO A 243 -22.73 -2.37 7.88
N PHE A 244 -21.65 -2.94 7.35
CA PHE A 244 -20.46 -2.20 6.94
C PHE A 244 -20.78 -1.10 5.91
N ARG A 245 -20.25 0.11 6.12
CA ARG A 245 -20.41 1.26 5.22
C ARG A 245 -19.08 1.93 4.95
N ILE A 246 -18.80 2.17 3.67
CA ILE A 246 -17.65 2.94 3.20
C ILE A 246 -17.90 4.45 3.31
N GLN A 247 -16.83 5.24 3.22
CA GLN A 247 -16.92 6.68 3.09
C GLN A 247 -17.63 7.08 1.78
N THR A 248 -18.41 8.15 1.82
CA THR A 248 -19.04 8.76 0.65
C THR A 248 -18.68 10.23 0.58
N PHE A 249 -18.40 10.73 -0.61
CA PHE A 249 -18.08 12.13 -0.85
C PHE A 249 -19.25 12.80 -1.56
N LYS A 250 -19.59 14.03 -1.14
CA LYS A 250 -20.69 14.81 -1.75
C LYS A 250 -20.32 15.42 -3.10
N GLN A 251 -19.02 15.55 -3.36
CA GLN A 251 -18.47 16.21 -4.53
C GLN A 251 -17.67 15.18 -5.33
N PRO A 252 -17.71 15.23 -6.67
CA PRO A 252 -16.77 14.48 -7.50
C PRO A 252 -15.35 15.03 -7.33
N CYS A 253 -14.36 14.30 -7.85
CA CYS A 253 -13.01 14.81 -8.01
C CYS A 253 -13.01 16.11 -8.83
N ALA A 254 -12.46 17.17 -8.26
CA ALA A 254 -12.40 18.49 -8.88
C ALA A 254 -11.54 18.53 -10.15
N LEU A 255 -10.63 17.56 -10.36
CA LEU A 255 -9.73 17.52 -11.52
C LEU A 255 -10.24 16.65 -12.67
N CYS A 256 -10.77 15.45 -12.38
CA CYS A 256 -11.15 14.47 -13.42
C CYS A 256 -12.65 14.10 -13.39
N GLY A 257 -13.42 14.72 -12.50
CA GLY A 257 -14.87 14.50 -12.38
C GLY A 257 -15.27 13.10 -11.88
N ALA A 258 -14.35 12.30 -11.35
CA ALA A 258 -14.66 10.97 -10.86
C ALA A 258 -15.55 11.00 -9.60
N GLU A 259 -16.54 10.12 -9.57
CA GLU A 259 -17.41 9.85 -8.43
C GLU A 259 -17.16 8.42 -7.92
N GLY A 260 -17.53 8.14 -6.66
CA GLY A 260 -17.40 6.79 -6.10
C GLY A 260 -15.96 6.32 -5.89
N VAL A 261 -15.02 7.26 -5.75
CA VAL A 261 -13.59 7.02 -5.50
C VAL A 261 -13.15 7.69 -4.20
N TYR A 262 -12.00 7.29 -3.66
CA TYR A 262 -11.48 7.95 -2.46
C TYR A 262 -10.88 9.32 -2.81
N LEU A 263 -11.32 10.37 -2.12
CA LEU A 263 -10.87 11.74 -2.35
C LEU A 263 -10.04 12.27 -1.19
N ASP A 264 -8.95 12.94 -1.52
CA ASP A 264 -8.18 13.78 -0.61
C ASP A 264 -8.77 15.19 -0.57
N GLU A 265 -8.82 15.76 0.63
CA GLU A 265 -9.21 17.15 0.85
C GLU A 265 -7.96 18.04 0.84
N VAL A 266 -7.89 18.95 -0.13
CA VAL A 266 -6.82 19.95 -0.26
C VAL A 266 -7.37 21.31 0.16
N VAL A 267 -6.73 21.92 1.16
CA VAL A 267 -7.05 23.29 1.59
C VAL A 267 -6.41 24.28 0.62
N LEU A 268 -7.21 25.13 0.00
CA LEU A 268 -6.77 26.08 -1.03
C LEU A 268 -6.40 27.45 -0.45
N ASP A 269 -7.07 27.86 0.62
CA ASP A 269 -6.89 29.18 1.23
C ASP A 269 -7.22 29.18 2.74
N ASP A 270 -6.83 30.27 3.42
CA ASP A 270 -7.09 30.50 4.84
C ASP A 270 -8.54 30.96 5.13
N ARG A 271 -9.42 30.98 4.13
CA ARG A 271 -10.82 31.44 4.20
C ARG A 271 -11.82 30.29 4.05
N GLY A 272 -11.33 29.05 4.03
CA GLY A 272 -12.15 27.84 3.98
C GLY A 272 -12.37 27.25 2.60
N GLY A 273 -11.68 27.75 1.56
CA GLY A 273 -11.63 27.16 0.24
C GLY A 273 -11.02 25.76 0.27
N ARG A 274 -11.73 24.78 -0.31
CA ARG A 274 -11.36 23.36 -0.30
C ARG A 274 -11.55 22.77 -1.69
N MET A 275 -10.70 21.81 -2.01
CA MET A 275 -10.76 21.03 -3.24
C MET A 275 -10.70 19.55 -2.87
N PHE A 276 -11.59 18.74 -3.46
CA PHE A 276 -11.56 17.29 -3.29
C PHE A 276 -11.02 16.66 -4.56
N VAL A 277 -9.94 15.89 -4.47
CA VAL A 277 -9.27 15.29 -5.63
C VAL A 277 -9.04 13.80 -5.41
N CYS A 278 -8.99 13.02 -6.48
CA CYS A 278 -8.64 11.60 -6.39
C CYS A 278 -7.32 11.43 -5.63
N SER A 279 -7.35 10.59 -4.60
CA SER A 279 -6.13 10.20 -3.88
C SER A 279 -5.26 9.26 -4.73
N ASP A 280 -5.87 8.44 -5.58
CA ASP A 280 -5.15 7.68 -6.62
C ASP A 280 -4.83 8.60 -7.80
N THR A 281 -3.58 9.02 -7.90
CA THR A 281 -3.13 9.97 -8.94
C THR A 281 -3.06 9.34 -10.32
N ASP A 282 -2.69 8.06 -10.41
CA ASP A 282 -2.63 7.34 -11.69
C ASP A 282 -4.03 7.25 -12.33
N PHE A 283 -5.02 6.83 -11.54
CA PHE A 283 -6.42 6.79 -11.97
C PHE A 283 -6.92 8.18 -12.40
N CYS A 284 -6.55 9.23 -11.65
CA CYS A 284 -6.92 10.60 -11.98
C CYS A 284 -6.34 11.06 -13.32
N GLU A 285 -5.06 10.79 -13.56
CA GLU A 285 -4.36 11.15 -14.79
C GLU A 285 -4.90 10.40 -16.00
N GLU A 286 -5.18 9.10 -15.88
CA GLU A 286 -5.77 8.32 -16.97
C GLU A 286 -7.14 8.87 -17.38
N ARG A 287 -7.97 9.26 -16.40
CA ARG A 287 -9.26 9.89 -16.69
C ARG A 287 -9.11 11.25 -17.37
N LYS A 288 -8.17 12.08 -16.93
CA LYS A 288 -7.88 13.37 -17.58
C LYS A 288 -7.39 13.17 -19.01
N ALA A 289 -6.50 12.21 -19.25
CA ALA A 289 -6.01 11.86 -20.57
C ALA A 289 -7.13 11.33 -21.50
N ALA A 290 -8.14 10.69 -20.93
CA ALA A 290 -9.36 10.28 -21.64
C ALA A 290 -10.38 11.43 -21.86
N GLY A 291 -10.04 12.67 -21.50
CA GLY A 291 -10.88 13.85 -21.71
C GLY A 291 -11.89 14.13 -20.60
N HIS A 292 -11.83 13.44 -19.47
CA HIS A 292 -12.67 13.77 -18.32
C HIS A 292 -12.10 14.97 -17.54
N GLY A 293 -12.93 15.98 -17.30
CA GLY A 293 -12.60 17.16 -16.49
C GLY A 293 -13.57 17.34 -15.33
N GLY A 294 -13.04 17.73 -14.17
CA GLY A 294 -13.84 18.20 -13.04
C GLY A 294 -14.01 19.73 -13.05
N ALA A 295 -14.77 20.26 -12.10
CA ALA A 295 -15.10 21.68 -12.02
C ALA A 295 -13.89 22.63 -11.83
N MET A 296 -12.74 22.09 -11.42
CA MET A 296 -11.48 22.82 -11.24
C MET A 296 -10.34 22.21 -12.09
N ALA A 297 -10.69 21.44 -13.14
CA ALA A 297 -9.71 21.10 -14.16
C ALA A 297 -9.25 22.42 -14.79
N ALA A 298 -7.94 22.65 -14.87
CA ALA A 298 -7.44 23.75 -15.68
C ALA A 298 -7.95 23.54 -17.11
N ASP A 299 -8.74 24.48 -17.64
CA ASP A 299 -9.06 24.53 -19.06
C ASP A 299 -7.73 24.50 -19.79
N GLY A 300 -7.49 23.43 -20.55
CA GLY A 300 -6.26 23.28 -21.33
C GLY A 300 -6.04 24.56 -22.14
N ASP A 301 -4.83 25.10 -22.08
CA ASP A 301 -4.40 26.34 -22.75
C ASP A 301 -5.11 26.56 -24.09
N ALA A 302 -6.22 27.31 -24.04
CA ALA A 302 -6.89 27.92 -25.16
C ALA A 302 -6.72 29.44 -25.06
N ALA A 303 -5.49 29.88 -24.78
CA ALA A 303 -4.97 31.16 -25.26
C ALA A 303 -4.09 30.79 -26.47
N GLY A 304 -4.64 30.58 -27.66
CA GLY A 304 -5.28 31.67 -28.37
C GLY A 304 -4.22 32.69 -28.81
N GLU A 305 -3.20 32.22 -29.55
CA GLU A 305 -2.42 33.07 -30.47
C GLU A 305 -3.42 33.90 -31.28
N THR A 306 -3.59 35.15 -30.86
CA THR A 306 -4.39 36.12 -31.59
C THR A 306 -3.58 37.40 -31.69
N ARG A 307 -2.91 37.52 -32.84
CA ARG A 307 -2.23 38.67 -33.46
C ARG A 307 -0.85 39.06 -32.96
#